data_AF-A0A532CXH6-F1
#
_entry.id   AF-A0A532CXH6-F1
#
_cell.length_a   1.000
_cell.length_b   1.000
_cell.length_c   1.000
_cell.angle_alpha   90.00
_cell.angle_beta   90.00
_cell.angle_gamma   90.00
#
_symmetry.space_group_name_H-M   'P 1'
#
loop_
_entity.id
_entity.type
_entity.pdbx_description
1 polymer ?
#
loop_
_entity_poly.entity_id
_entity_poly.type
_entity_poly.pdbx_seq_one_letter_code
_entity_poly.pdbx_strand_id
1 'polypeptide(L)'
;MDEQEPLQVIELRISYRYATAHPWVIQAVGGFLSAYFMEYPGFRVQRYMEELESGTHLWICEIPPNMKVLRLLKRLKEDIPPCLTQQIATDPPARPRYLIDCPE
;
A
#
# COMPACT_ATOMS: atom_id res chain seq x y z
N MET A 1 29.34 5.57 12.75
CA MET A 1 28.14 4.81 13.13
C MET A 1 27.09 5.25 12.14
N ASP A 2 26.71 4.40 11.19
CA ASP A 2 25.63 4.74 10.26
C ASP A 2 24.34 4.82 11.08
N GLU A 3 23.86 6.04 11.32
CA GLU A 3 22.49 6.28 11.76
C GLU A 3 21.59 5.81 10.61
N GLN A 4 21.19 4.54 10.62
CA GLN A 4 20.13 4.05 9.75
C GLN A 4 18.88 4.88 10.08
N GLU A 5 18.50 5.77 9.18
CA GLU A 5 17.29 6.56 9.34
C GLU A 5 16.11 5.61 9.66
N PRO A 6 15.26 5.95 10.64
CA PRO A 6 14.21 5.06 11.07
C PRO A 6 13.27 4.76 9.90
N LEU A 7 13.05 3.48 9.62
CA LEU A 7 12.09 3.04 8.61
C LEU A 7 10.71 3.58 8.95
N GLN A 8 10.01 4.08 7.93
CA GLN A 8 8.66 4.59 8.04
C GLN A 8 7.67 3.45 7.82
N VAL A 9 6.63 3.36 8.66
CA VAL A 9 5.54 2.40 8.46
C VAL A 9 4.35 3.08 7.78
N ILE A 10 3.84 2.48 6.71
CA ILE A 10 2.68 2.95 5.95
C ILE A 10 1.64 1.84 5.80
N GLU A 11 0.38 2.24 5.57
CA GLU A 11 -0.73 1.34 5.28
C GLU A 11 -1.18 1.53 3.83
N LEU A 12 -1.24 0.43 3.08
CA LEU A 12 -1.90 0.37 1.79
C LEU A 12 -3.20 -0.41 1.95
N ARG A 13 -4.32 0.24 1.62
CA ARG A 13 -5.66 -0.31 1.74
C ARG A 13 -6.32 -0.44 0.39
N ILE A 14 -7.09 -1.51 0.22
CA ILE A 14 -8.02 -1.71 -0.89
C ILE A 14 -9.43 -1.81 -0.31
N SER A 15 -10.33 -0.97 -0.80
CA SER A 15 -11.73 -1.01 -0.37
C SER A 15 -12.41 -2.33 -0.73
N TYR A 16 -13.41 -2.71 0.07
CA TYR A 16 -14.24 -3.88 -0.21
C TYR A 16 -14.90 -3.81 -1.59
N ARG A 17 -15.43 -2.64 -1.99
CA ARG A 17 -16.11 -2.49 -3.29
C ARG A 17 -15.17 -2.76 -4.46
N TYR A 18 -13.93 -2.28 -4.38
CA TYR A 18 -12.94 -2.47 -5.44
C TYR A 18 -12.40 -3.90 -5.48
N ALA A 19 -12.11 -4.50 -4.32
CA ALA A 19 -11.73 -5.91 -4.21
C ALA A 19 -12.84 -6.84 -4.74
N THR A 20 -14.11 -6.52 -4.47
CA THR A 20 -15.24 -7.32 -4.94
C THR A 20 -15.44 -7.19 -6.45
N ALA A 21 -15.31 -5.97 -6.99
CA ALA A 21 -15.41 -5.75 -8.45
C ALA A 21 -14.24 -6.38 -9.22
N HIS A 22 -13.06 -6.43 -8.60
CA HIS A 22 -11.83 -6.92 -9.22
C HIS A 22 -11.03 -7.83 -8.27
N PRO A 23 -11.50 -9.07 -7.99
CA PRO A 23 -10.89 -9.93 -6.96
C PRO A 23 -9.41 -10.26 -7.20
N TRP A 24 -9.00 -10.32 -8.47
CA TRP A 24 -7.61 -10.61 -8.84
C TRP A 24 -6.63 -9.52 -8.39
N VAL A 25 -7.11 -8.30 -8.10
CA VAL A 25 -6.26 -7.18 -7.70
C VAL A 25 -5.53 -7.45 -6.39
N ILE A 26 -6.11 -8.22 -5.47
CA ILE A 26 -5.44 -8.58 -4.20
C ILE A 26 -4.14 -9.34 -4.46
N GLN A 27 -4.17 -10.28 -5.42
CA GLN A 27 -2.98 -11.03 -5.82
C GLN A 27 -1.99 -10.14 -6.58
N ALA A 28 -2.47 -9.29 -7.49
CA ALA A 28 -1.62 -8.38 -8.25
C ALA A 28 -0.87 -7.39 -7.35
N VAL A 29 -1.56 -6.79 -6.38
CA VAL A 29 -0.94 -5.89 -5.38
C VAL A 29 0.08 -6.66 -4.54
N GLY A 30 -0.27 -7.85 -4.05
CA GLY A 30 0.68 -8.70 -3.33
C GLY A 30 1.95 -8.97 -4.14
N GLY A 31 1.81 -9.40 -5.39
CA GLY A 31 2.93 -9.66 -6.30
C GLY A 31 3.77 -8.42 -6.59
N PHE A 32 3.11 -7.28 -6.83
CA PHE A 32 3.78 -6.00 -7.05
C PHE A 32 4.62 -5.56 -5.85
N LEU A 33 4.10 -5.68 -4.62
CA LEU A 33 4.84 -5.34 -3.40
C LEU A 33 6.02 -6.30 -3.18
N SER A 34 5.87 -7.59 -3.50
CA SER A 34 6.97 -8.56 -3.46
C SER A 34 8.07 -8.24 -4.48
N ALA A 35 7.72 -7.80 -5.69
CA ALA A 35 8.70 -7.34 -6.67
C ALA A 35 9.45 -6.09 -6.16
N TYR A 36 8.72 -5.15 -5.56
CA TYR A 36 9.30 -3.95 -4.95
C TYR A 36 10.28 -4.26 -3.80
N PHE A 37 9.96 -5.26 -2.97
CA PHE A 37 10.87 -5.76 -1.94
C PHE A 37 12.21 -6.24 -2.52
N MET A 38 12.18 -6.90 -3.67
CA MET A 38 13.39 -7.39 -4.34
C MET A 38 14.23 -6.26 -4.95
N GLU A 39 13.59 -5.19 -5.42
CA GLU A 39 14.25 -4.05 -6.09
C GLU A 39 14.77 -2.98 -5.12
N TYR A 40 14.13 -2.79 -3.96
CA TYR A 40 14.39 -1.65 -3.08
C TYR A 40 14.82 -2.10 -1.67
N PRO A 41 16.12 -2.00 -1.33
CA PRO A 41 16.61 -2.23 0.02
C PRO A 41 15.86 -1.37 1.04
N GLY A 42 15.35 -2.00 2.09
CA GLY A 42 14.60 -1.31 3.15
C GLY A 42 13.09 -1.21 2.93
N PHE A 43 12.58 -1.59 1.75
CA PHE A 43 11.16 -1.87 1.59
C PHE A 43 10.85 -3.25 2.18
N ARG A 44 9.80 -3.39 3.01
CA ARG A 44 9.31 -4.67 3.54
C ARG A 44 7.81 -4.65 3.70
N VAL A 45 7.15 -5.76 3.37
CA VAL A 45 5.76 -6.00 3.79
C VAL A 45 5.82 -6.66 5.16
N GLN A 46 5.37 -5.97 6.21
CA GLN A 46 5.28 -6.54 7.55
C GLN A 46 4.12 -7.53 7.65
N ARG A 47 2.96 -7.16 7.12
CA ARG A 47 1.73 -7.92 7.29
C ARG A 47 0.72 -7.62 6.19
N TYR A 48 -0.01 -8.66 5.80
CA TYR A 48 -1.27 -8.57 5.06
C TYR A 48 -2.42 -9.03 5.97
N MET A 49 -3.56 -8.36 5.91
CA MET A 49 -4.80 -8.80 6.56
C MET A 49 -6.05 -8.29 5.83
N GLU A 50 -7.17 -8.97 6.06
CA GLU A 50 -8.50 -8.51 5.69
C GLU A 50 -9.22 -8.03 6.96
N GLU A 51 -9.66 -6.78 6.97
CA GLU A 51 -10.45 -6.21 8.07
C GLU A 51 -11.88 -6.74 7.99
N LEU A 52 -12.24 -7.65 8.90
CA LEU A 52 -13.53 -8.36 8.89
C LEU A 52 -14.76 -7.43 8.93
N GLU A 53 -14.68 -6.30 9.63
CA GLU A 53 -15.80 -5.36 9.77
C GLU A 53 -16.08 -4.57 8.49
N SER A 54 -15.02 -4.27 7.72
CA SER A 54 -15.10 -3.38 6.55
C SER A 54 -14.92 -4.11 5.22
N GLY A 55 -14.44 -5.35 5.23
CA GLY A 55 -13.98 -6.10 4.05
C GLY A 55 -12.76 -5.48 3.38
N THR A 56 -12.03 -4.59 4.07
CA THR A 56 -10.88 -3.88 3.52
C THR A 56 -9.65 -4.79 3.55
N HIS A 57 -8.93 -4.87 2.44
CA HIS A 57 -7.62 -5.53 2.41
C HIS A 57 -6.53 -4.53 2.78
N LEU A 58 -5.65 -4.90 3.70
CA LEU A 58 -4.64 -4.02 4.29
C LEU A 58 -3.25 -4.68 4.21
N TRP A 59 -2.29 -3.94 3.65
CA TRP A 59 -0.86 -4.22 3.74
C TRP A 59 -0.19 -3.17 4.62
N ILE A 60 0.54 -3.63 5.63
CA ILE A 60 1.42 -2.80 6.44
C ILE A 60 2.83 -2.96 5.87
N CYS A 61 3.42 -1.85 5.42
CA CYS A 61 4.74 -1.83 4.82
C CYS A 61 5.70 -0.95 5.62
N GLU A 62 6.94 -1.41 5.78
CA GLU A 62 8.08 -0.58 6.16
C GLU A 62 8.77 -0.07 4.90
N ILE A 63 9.13 1.20 4.88
CA ILE A 63 9.77 1.86 3.75
C ILE A 63 10.90 2.78 4.23
N PRO A 64 11.92 3.04 3.41
CA PRO A 64 12.87 4.10 3.67
C PRO A 64 12.16 5.48 3.72
N PRO A 65 12.57 6.41 4.59
CA PRO A 65 11.88 7.69 4.77
C PRO A 65 11.91 8.59 3.52
N ASN A 66 12.87 8.39 2.62
CA ASN A 66 12.99 9.11 1.36
C ASN A 66 12.18 8.46 0.21
N MET A 67 11.48 7.35 0.46
CA MET A 67 10.73 6.62 -0.55
C MET A 67 9.49 7.40 -1.00
N LYS A 68 9.33 7.55 -2.31
CA LYS A 68 8.18 8.26 -2.92
C LYS A 68 6.98 7.32 -3.08
N VAL A 69 6.20 7.12 -2.02
CA VAL A 69 5.04 6.20 -2.03
C VAL A 69 4.04 6.53 -3.13
N LEU A 70 3.74 7.81 -3.38
CA LEU A 70 2.83 8.21 -4.46
C LEU A 70 3.31 7.77 -5.86
N ARG A 71 4.63 7.69 -6.08
CA ARG A 71 5.20 7.18 -7.34
C ARG A 71 5.03 5.66 -7.44
N LEU A 72 5.19 4.94 -6.33
CA LEU A 72 4.92 3.51 -6.25
C LEU A 72 3.44 3.23 -6.57
N LEU A 73 2.51 3.98 -5.96
CA LEU A 73 1.09 3.85 -6.26
C LEU A 73 0.79 4.14 -7.72
N LYS A 74 1.39 5.18 -8.30
CA LYS A 74 1.23 5.48 -9.73
C LYS A 74 1.66 4.30 -10.62
N ARG A 75 2.78 3.63 -10.32
CA ARG A 75 3.20 2.43 -11.06
C ARG A 75 2.19 1.30 -10.91
N LEU A 76 1.74 1.04 -9.68
CA LEU A 76 0.74 0.00 -9.41
C LEU A 76 -0.55 0.23 -10.21
N LYS A 77 -1.00 1.48 -10.37
CA LYS A 77 -2.20 1.83 -11.15
C LYS A 77 -2.13 1.45 -12.62
N GLU A 78 -0.94 1.30 -13.19
CA GLU A 78 -0.78 0.85 -14.58
C GLU A 78 -0.98 -0.67 -14.71
N ASP A 79 -0.85 -1.42 -13.61
CA ASP A 79 -0.94 -2.89 -13.57
C ASP A 79 -2.31 -3.41 -13.08
N ILE A 80 -3.20 -2.53 -12.60
CA ILE A 80 -4.51 -2.87 -12.04
C ILE A 80 -5.65 -2.09 -12.73
N PRO A 81 -6.94 -2.49 -12.57
CA PRO A 81 -8.06 -1.77 -13.16
C PRO A 81 -8.11 -0.30 -12.72
N PRO A 82 -8.78 0.59 -13.48
CA PRO A 82 -8.92 1.99 -13.11
C PRO A 82 -9.37 2.15 -11.66
N CYS A 83 -8.69 3.03 -10.92
CA CYS A 83 -8.95 3.24 -9.49
C CYS A 83 -8.64 4.68 -9.06
N LEU A 84 -9.24 5.05 -7.94
CA LEU A 84 -8.98 6.29 -7.22
C LEU A 84 -8.01 5.98 -6.06
N THR A 85 -6.99 6.82 -5.90
CA THR A 85 -6.00 6.70 -4.83
C THR A 85 -6.11 7.91 -3.91
N GLN A 86 -6.40 7.69 -2.63
CA GLN A 86 -6.55 8.74 -1.63
C GLN A 86 -5.60 8.54 -0.46
N GLN A 87 -5.08 9.63 0.10
CA GLN A 87 -4.33 9.60 1.35
C GLN A 87 -5.30 10.01 2.48
N ILE A 88 -5.66 9.07 3.35
CA ILE A 88 -6.83 9.23 4.26
C ILE A 88 -6.48 9.94 5.57
N ALA A 89 -5.24 9.83 6.06
CA ALA A 89 -4.82 10.62 7.21
C ALA A 89 -3.30 10.73 7.32
N THR A 90 -2.88 11.88 7.85
CA THR A 90 -1.49 12.28 8.11
C THR A 90 -1.28 12.84 9.52
N ASP A 91 -2.30 12.85 10.38
CA ASP A 91 -2.21 13.48 11.70
C ASP A 91 -1.27 12.70 12.62
N PRO A 92 -0.12 13.25 13.05
CA PRO A 92 0.77 12.56 13.96
C PRO A 92 0.04 12.24 15.28
N PRO A 93 0.16 11.01 15.83
CA PRO A 93 1.14 9.96 15.50
C PRO A 93 0.66 8.91 14.48
N ALA A 94 -0.40 9.18 13.71
CA ALA A 94 -0.94 8.21 12.75
C ALA A 94 0.04 7.94 11.59
N ARG A 95 0.18 6.66 11.26
CA ARG A 95 0.92 6.18 10.09
C ARG A 95 0.27 6.72 8.81
N PRO A 96 1.01 7.04 7.74
CA PRO A 96 0.41 7.38 6.45
C PRO A 96 -0.45 6.24 5.93
N ARG A 97 -1.68 6.56 5.49
CA ARG A 97 -2.65 5.60 5.00
C ARG A 97 -3.07 5.94 3.58
N TYR A 98 -2.92 4.99 2.67
CA TYR A 98 -3.29 5.10 1.27
C TYR A 98 -4.44 4.15 0.98
N LEU A 99 -5.54 4.64 0.43
CA LEU A 99 -6.68 3.85 -0.03
C LEU A 99 -6.72 3.82 -1.54
N ILE A 100 -6.83 2.61 -2.08
CA ILE A 100 -7.22 2.33 -3.46
C ILE A 100 -8.70 1.96 -3.44
N ASP A 101 -9.46 2.64 -4.29
CA ASP A 101 -10.90 2.48 -4.37
C ASP A 101 -11.41 2.53 -5.80
N CYS A 102 -12.67 2.13 -6.03
CA CYS A 102 -13.32 2.28 -7.31
C CYS A 102 -13.31 3.76 -7.74
N PRO A 103 -13.11 4.05 -9.04
CA PRO A 103 -13.46 5.36 -9.58
C PRO A 103 -14.98 5.57 -9.38
N GLU A 104 -15.40 6.83 -9.21
CA GLU A 104 -16.83 7.18 -9.04
C GLU A 104 -17.73 6.55 -10.11
#